data_AF-A0A1E4U1Y2-F1
#
_entry.id   AF-A0A1E4U1Y2-F1
#
_cell.length_a   1.000
_cell.length_b   1.000
_cell.length_c   1.000
_cell.angle_alpha   90.00
_cell.angle_beta   90.00
_cell.angle_gamma   90.00
#
_symmetry.space_group_name_H-M   'P 1'
#
loop_
_entity.id
_entity.type
_entity.pdbx_description
1 polymer ?
#
loop_
_entity_poly.entity_id
_entity_poly.type
_entity_poly.pdbx_seq_one_letter_code
_entity_poly.pdbx_strand_id
1 'polypeptide(L)'
;MLEALETRTNKLLIQEYENEINGYYLTLEISSEVNPKMIDSQPEIQWYMRPFLLDFIIEMHSSFKLKPQTLFLCINIIDRYCAKRIVFKQHYQLIGCTALWLAAKYEDKKSRVPTIRELAIMCRHVYDDNMFKEMEMHMLSTLDWSLGHNSLEDCLQLAIKSSVGRYLCELSLFERSFLLYPTSIVAITAHLIACSMLG
;
A
#
# COMPACT_ATOMS: atom_id res chain seq x y z
N MET A 1 -9.08 30.87 -10.74
CA MET A 1 -9.73 31.67 -9.66
C MET A 1 -10.67 30.80 -8.83
N LEU A 2 -11.58 30.01 -9.43
CA LEU A 2 -12.43 29.03 -8.73
C LEU A 2 -11.64 27.93 -8.00
N GLU A 3 -10.71 27.23 -8.67
CA GLU A 3 -9.91 26.16 -8.03
C GLU A 3 -9.12 26.64 -6.81
N ALA A 4 -8.62 27.88 -6.85
CA ALA A 4 -7.86 28.46 -5.73
C ALA A 4 -8.77 28.77 -4.53
N LEU A 5 -10.00 29.22 -4.78
CA LEU A 5 -11.01 29.42 -3.75
C LEU A 5 -11.48 28.08 -3.16
N GLU A 6 -11.76 27.09 -4.01
CA GLU A 6 -12.10 25.72 -3.58
C GLU A 6 -10.99 25.12 -2.73
N THR A 7 -9.73 25.26 -3.13
CA THR A 7 -8.58 24.77 -2.36
C THR A 7 -8.47 25.46 -1.00
N ARG A 8 -8.73 26.77 -0.94
CA ARG A 8 -8.69 27.53 0.32
C ARG A 8 -9.83 27.13 1.26
N THR A 9 -11.05 27.00 0.74
CA THR A 9 -12.21 26.56 1.52
C THR A 9 -12.02 25.13 2.01
N ASN A 10 -11.52 24.23 1.16
CA ASN A 10 -11.19 22.86 1.55
C ASN A 10 -10.16 22.82 2.68
N LYS A 11 -9.12 23.67 2.65
CA LYS A 11 -8.14 23.74 3.75
C LYS A 11 -8.78 24.16 5.08
N LEU A 12 -9.67 25.15 5.05
CA LEU A 12 -10.36 25.61 6.27
C LEU A 12 -11.31 24.55 6.81
N LEU A 13 -12.02 23.85 5.93
CA LEU A 13 -12.88 22.71 6.30
C LEU A 13 -12.06 21.56 6.89
N ILE A 14 -10.93 21.20 6.27
CA ILE A 14 -10.06 20.13 6.79
C ILE A 14 -9.55 20.47 8.20
N GLN A 15 -9.22 21.73 8.46
CA GLN A 15 -8.78 22.18 9.79
C GLN A 15 -9.87 22.02 10.86
N GLU A 16 -11.14 22.22 10.50
CA GLU A 16 -12.26 22.03 11.43
C GLU A 16 -12.38 20.57 11.91
N TYR A 17 -12.12 19.61 11.01
CA TYR A 17 -12.20 18.18 11.29
C TYR A 17 -10.86 17.52 11.62
N GLU A 18 -9.80 18.31 11.84
CA GLU A 18 -8.43 17.78 11.97
C GLU A 18 -8.30 16.77 13.11
N ASN A 19 -8.93 17.04 14.25
CA ASN A 19 -8.88 16.16 15.42
C ASN A 19 -9.61 14.84 15.17
N GLU A 20 -10.79 14.89 14.55
CA GLU A 20 -11.59 13.71 14.20
C GLU A 20 -10.89 12.86 13.14
N ILE A 21 -10.31 13.50 12.12
CA ILE A 21 -9.53 12.85 11.06
C ILE A 21 -8.32 12.14 11.67
N ASN A 22 -7.56 12.81 12.55
CA ASN A 22 -6.42 12.21 13.22
C ASN A 22 -6.83 11.05 14.14
N GLY A 23 -7.93 11.22 14.90
CA GLY A 23 -8.49 10.15 15.72
C GLY A 23 -8.88 8.92 14.88
N TYR A 24 -9.51 9.14 13.73
CA TYR A 24 -9.85 8.08 12.78
C TYR A 24 -8.60 7.43 12.19
N TYR A 25 -7.59 8.19 11.79
CA TYR A 25 -6.34 7.65 11.27
C TYR A 25 -5.61 6.74 12.26
N LEU A 26 -5.60 7.10 13.55
CA LEU A 26 -5.07 6.22 14.61
C LEU A 26 -5.85 4.91 14.70
N THR A 27 -7.18 4.96 14.60
CA THR A 27 -8.01 3.74 14.63
C THR A 27 -7.73 2.83 13.43
N LEU A 28 -7.51 3.42 12.24
CA LEU A 28 -7.15 2.69 11.03
C LEU A 28 -5.77 2.05 11.15
N GLU A 29 -4.77 2.78 11.67
CA GLU A 29 -3.41 2.28 11.85
C GLU A 29 -3.39 1.04 12.77
N ILE A 30 -4.13 1.08 13.89
CA ILE A 30 -4.28 -0.07 14.79
C ILE A 30 -4.99 -1.24 14.08
N SER A 31 -6.07 -0.97 13.34
CA SER A 31 -6.84 -2.02 12.66
C SER A 31 -6.09 -2.71 11.51
N SER A 32 -5.06 -2.05 10.98
CA SER A 32 -4.29 -2.48 9.83
C SER A 32 -2.88 -2.96 10.18
N GLU A 33 -2.60 -3.11 11.47
CA GLU A 33 -1.34 -3.62 12.01
C GLU A 33 -1.08 -5.05 11.51
N VAL A 34 0.17 -5.29 11.10
CA VAL A 34 0.65 -6.58 10.62
C VAL A 34 1.52 -7.20 11.70
N ASN A 35 1.27 -8.46 12.05
CA ASN A 35 2.17 -9.22 12.93
C ASN A 35 3.26 -9.92 12.10
N PRO A 36 4.53 -9.46 12.11
CA PRO A 36 5.56 -10.03 11.24
C PRO A 36 5.91 -11.47 11.62
N LYS A 37 5.68 -11.88 12.88
CA LYS A 37 5.93 -13.25 13.36
C LYS A 37 5.05 -14.28 12.66
N MET A 38 3.86 -13.88 12.23
CA MET A 38 2.97 -14.76 11.47
C MET A 38 3.50 -14.98 10.05
N ILE A 39 4.10 -13.94 9.45
CA ILE A 39 4.77 -14.06 8.14
C ILE A 39 6.05 -14.91 8.27
N ASP A 40 6.79 -14.78 9.37
CA ASP A 40 7.97 -15.63 9.64
C ASP A 40 7.63 -17.13 9.72
N SER A 41 6.38 -17.45 10.05
CA SER A 41 5.89 -18.82 10.21
C SER A 41 5.44 -19.45 8.89
N GLN A 42 5.59 -18.76 7.76
CA GLN A 42 5.26 -19.28 6.44
C GLN A 42 6.17 -20.47 6.06
N PRO A 43 5.62 -21.55 5.49
CA PRO A 43 6.41 -22.72 5.14
C PRO A 43 7.30 -22.50 3.90
N GLU A 44 6.85 -21.68 2.95
CA GLU A 44 7.55 -21.48 1.66
C GLU A 44 8.01 -20.05 1.43
N ILE A 45 7.30 -19.04 1.95
CA ILE A 45 7.65 -17.64 1.74
C ILE A 45 8.73 -17.22 2.73
N GLN A 46 9.81 -16.65 2.19
CA GLN A 46 10.95 -16.18 2.97
C GLN A 46 11.20 -14.70 2.65
N TRP A 47 11.71 -13.92 3.61
CA TRP A 47 11.91 -12.48 3.46
C TRP A 47 12.78 -12.08 2.27
N TYR A 48 13.77 -12.89 1.89
CA TYR A 48 14.59 -12.62 0.71
C TYR A 48 13.79 -12.66 -0.61
N MET A 49 12.60 -13.27 -0.62
CA MET A 49 11.70 -13.29 -1.79
C MET A 49 10.93 -11.97 -1.95
N ARG A 50 10.77 -11.20 -0.86
CA ARG A 50 9.99 -9.95 -0.84
C ARG A 50 10.53 -8.90 -1.81
N PRO A 51 11.85 -8.59 -1.87
CA PRO A 51 12.37 -7.62 -2.83
C PRO A 51 11.98 -7.92 -4.28
N PHE A 52 12.08 -9.19 -4.71
CA PHE A 52 11.68 -9.58 -6.06
C PHE A 52 10.20 -9.34 -6.36
N LEU A 53 9.31 -9.58 -5.38
CA LEU A 53 7.90 -9.29 -5.53
C LEU A 53 7.65 -7.78 -5.57
N LEU A 54 8.28 -7.01 -4.68
CA LEU A 54 8.10 -5.56 -4.62
C LEU A 54 8.63 -4.85 -5.85
N ASP A 55 9.79 -5.24 -6.37
CA ASP A 55 10.35 -4.70 -7.61
C ASP A 55 9.36 -4.89 -8.78
N PHE A 56 8.80 -6.10 -8.89
CA PHE A 56 7.78 -6.40 -9.89
C PHE A 56 6.50 -5.56 -9.69
N ILE A 57 6.03 -5.40 -8.45
CA ILE A 57 4.85 -4.57 -8.15
C ILE A 57 5.10 -3.09 -8.44
N ILE A 58 6.29 -2.57 -8.16
CA ILE A 58 6.68 -1.18 -8.41
C ILE A 58 6.74 -0.93 -9.93
N GLU A 59 7.29 -1.86 -10.71
CA GLU A 59 7.28 -1.79 -12.18
C GLU A 59 5.85 -1.74 -12.73
N MET A 60 4.97 -2.60 -12.23
CA MET A 60 3.55 -2.64 -12.57
C MET A 60 2.83 -1.33 -12.22
N HIS A 61 3.02 -0.88 -10.99
CA HIS A 61 2.44 0.36 -10.46
C HIS A 61 2.82 1.57 -11.32
N SER A 62 4.10 1.67 -11.68
CA SER A 62 4.63 2.72 -12.56
C SER A 62 4.06 2.62 -13.98
N SER A 63 3.98 1.41 -14.54
CA SER A 63 3.43 1.17 -15.89
C SER A 63 1.99 1.64 -16.03
N PHE A 64 1.17 1.41 -15.00
CA PHE A 64 -0.23 1.87 -14.95
C PHE A 64 -0.39 3.32 -14.45
N LYS A 65 0.69 3.98 -14.03
CA LYS A 65 0.69 5.36 -13.52
C LYS A 65 -0.29 5.55 -12.36
N LEU A 66 -0.30 4.58 -11.45
CA LEU A 66 -1.15 4.59 -10.26
C LEU A 66 -0.64 5.62 -9.24
N LYS A 67 -1.51 6.02 -8.32
CA LYS A 67 -1.13 6.93 -7.24
C LYS A 67 -0.16 6.27 -6.25
N PRO A 68 0.73 7.02 -5.57
CA PRO A 68 1.59 6.46 -4.53
C PRO A 68 0.81 5.75 -3.42
N GLN A 69 -0.35 6.28 -3.00
CA GLN A 69 -1.25 5.66 -2.02
C GLN A 69 -1.56 4.20 -2.37
N THR A 70 -1.80 3.93 -3.65
CA THR A 70 -2.11 2.60 -4.18
C THR A 70 -0.99 1.59 -3.94
N LEU A 71 0.28 2.01 -4.02
CA LEU A 71 1.43 1.14 -3.77
C LEU A 71 1.51 0.77 -2.28
N PHE A 72 1.39 1.76 -1.40
CA PHE A 72 1.42 1.53 0.05
C PHE A 72 0.26 0.65 0.51
N LEU A 73 -0.95 0.88 0.00
CA LEU A 73 -2.10 0.04 0.28
C LEU A 73 -1.91 -1.39 -0.26
N CYS A 74 -1.40 -1.55 -1.48
CA CYS A 74 -1.10 -2.86 -2.07
C CYS A 74 -0.19 -3.68 -1.14
N ILE A 75 0.89 -3.08 -0.64
CA ILE A 75 1.87 -3.77 0.21
C ILE A 75 1.26 -4.11 1.58
N ASN A 76 0.48 -3.19 2.17
CA ASN A 76 -0.25 -3.50 3.40
C ASN A 76 -1.23 -4.67 3.22
N ILE A 77 -1.94 -4.74 2.08
CA ILE A 77 -2.85 -5.85 1.76
C ILE A 77 -2.08 -7.17 1.67
N ILE A 78 -0.93 -7.19 0.98
CA ILE A 78 -0.08 -8.40 0.87
C ILE A 78 0.35 -8.86 2.25
N ASP A 79 0.85 -7.95 3.08
CA ASP A 79 1.39 -8.27 4.38
C ASP A 79 0.33 -8.78 5.35
N ARG A 80 -0.83 -8.13 5.41
CA ARG A 80 -1.97 -8.60 6.22
C ARG A 80 -2.49 -9.95 5.76
N TYR A 81 -2.51 -10.19 4.44
CA TYR A 81 -2.92 -11.47 3.89
C TYR A 81 -1.94 -12.59 4.24
N CYS A 82 -0.63 -12.36 4.04
CA CYS A 82 0.44 -13.29 4.41
C CYS A 82 0.51 -13.53 5.94
N ALA A 83 0.06 -12.61 6.77
CA ALA A 83 -0.03 -12.84 8.22
C ALA A 83 -1.22 -13.74 8.63
N LYS A 84 -2.23 -13.91 7.76
CA LYS A 84 -3.48 -14.65 8.08
C LYS A 84 -3.64 -15.98 7.32
N ARG A 85 -2.90 -16.19 6.22
CA ARG A 85 -3.04 -17.36 5.34
C ARG A 85 -1.70 -17.91 4.93
N ILE A 86 -1.61 -19.23 4.83
CA ILE A 86 -0.43 -19.90 4.25
C ILE A 86 -0.39 -19.58 2.76
N VAL A 87 0.76 -19.10 2.31
CA VAL A 87 1.01 -18.73 0.92
C VAL A 87 2.05 -19.66 0.32
N PHE A 88 1.70 -20.27 -0.80
CA PHE A 88 2.62 -21.06 -1.61
C PHE A 88 3.39 -20.16 -2.57
N LYS A 89 4.67 -20.47 -2.79
CA LYS A 89 5.59 -19.69 -3.63
C LYS A 89 5.04 -19.46 -5.04
N GLN A 90 4.41 -20.47 -5.62
CA GLN A 90 3.81 -20.40 -6.97
C GLN A 90 2.67 -19.37 -7.10
N HIS A 91 2.02 -19.03 -6.00
CA HIS A 91 0.91 -18.06 -5.95
C HIS A 91 1.34 -16.68 -5.45
N TYR A 92 2.60 -16.50 -5.06
CA TYR A 92 3.05 -15.25 -4.42
C TYR A 92 2.97 -14.05 -5.37
N GLN A 93 3.32 -14.24 -6.65
CA GLN A 93 3.15 -13.21 -7.68
C GLN A 93 1.67 -12.91 -7.95
N LEU A 94 0.80 -13.93 -8.04
CA LEU A 94 -0.65 -13.75 -8.21
C LEU A 94 -1.26 -12.92 -7.07
N ILE A 95 -0.86 -13.18 -5.82
CA ILE A 95 -1.28 -12.40 -4.66
C ILE A 95 -0.82 -10.95 -4.81
N GLY A 96 0.43 -10.71 -5.18
CA GLY A 96 0.94 -9.35 -5.41
C GLY A 96 0.16 -8.57 -6.47
N CYS A 97 -0.12 -9.20 -7.62
CA CYS A 97 -0.91 -8.59 -8.68
C CYS A 97 -2.35 -8.32 -8.26
N THR A 98 -2.96 -9.27 -7.55
CA THR A 98 -4.34 -9.15 -7.10
C THR A 98 -4.47 -8.10 -6.01
N ALA A 99 -3.50 -8.00 -5.10
CA ALA A 99 -3.41 -6.93 -4.12
C ALA A 99 -3.29 -5.55 -4.78
N LEU A 100 -2.45 -5.42 -5.81
CA LEU A 100 -2.32 -4.17 -6.57
C LEU A 100 -3.63 -3.81 -7.26
N TRP A 101 -4.33 -4.80 -7.81
CA TRP A 101 -5.64 -4.60 -8.44
C TRP A 101 -6.71 -4.14 -7.44
N LEU A 102 -6.76 -4.76 -6.26
CA LEU A 102 -7.64 -4.36 -5.17
C LEU A 102 -7.34 -2.93 -4.70
N ALA A 103 -6.06 -2.62 -4.46
CA ALA A 103 -5.64 -1.29 -4.06
C ALA A 103 -5.99 -0.25 -5.12
N ALA A 104 -5.78 -0.54 -6.41
CA ALA A 104 -6.12 0.37 -7.50
C ALA A 104 -7.62 0.63 -7.58
N LYS A 105 -8.46 -0.40 -7.38
CA LYS A 105 -9.92 -0.23 -7.30
C LYS A 105 -10.37 0.64 -6.12
N TYR A 106 -9.59 0.65 -5.05
CA TYR A 106 -9.88 1.41 -3.84
C TYR A 106 -9.41 2.88 -3.94
N GLU A 107 -8.20 3.13 -4.43
CA GLU A 107 -7.54 4.46 -4.39
C GLU A 107 -7.63 5.25 -5.71
N ASP A 108 -7.69 4.56 -6.84
CA ASP A 108 -7.52 5.15 -8.16
C ASP A 108 -8.84 5.34 -8.91
N LYS A 109 -8.83 6.25 -9.88
CA LYS A 109 -9.98 6.45 -10.76
C LYS A 109 -10.18 5.20 -11.62
N LYS A 110 -11.43 4.82 -11.88
CA LYS A 110 -11.79 3.65 -12.70
C LYS A 110 -11.03 3.55 -14.03
N SER A 111 -10.70 4.67 -14.67
CA SER A 111 -9.93 4.71 -15.93
C SER A 111 -8.46 4.31 -15.81
N ARG A 112 -7.90 4.30 -14.60
CA ARG A 112 -6.51 3.89 -14.30
C ARG A 112 -6.42 2.48 -13.71
N VAL A 113 -7.54 1.93 -13.28
CA VAL A 113 -7.58 0.58 -12.70
C VAL A 113 -7.27 -0.42 -13.82
N PRO A 114 -6.23 -1.26 -13.67
CA PRO A 114 -5.90 -2.24 -14.69
C PRO A 114 -6.99 -3.30 -14.79
N THR A 115 -7.21 -3.79 -16.01
CA THR A 115 -8.08 -4.92 -16.29
C THR A 115 -7.37 -6.24 -15.98
N ILE A 116 -8.13 -7.31 -15.74
CA ILE A 116 -7.56 -8.66 -15.52
C ILE A 116 -6.68 -9.08 -16.70
N ARG A 117 -7.06 -8.72 -17.93
CA ARG A 117 -6.26 -9.02 -19.13
C ARG A 117 -4.90 -8.32 -19.10
N GLU A 118 -4.85 -7.05 -18.71
CA GLU A 118 -3.59 -6.31 -18.58
C GLU A 118 -2.71 -6.91 -17.48
N LEU A 119 -3.30 -7.31 -16.34
CA LEU A 119 -2.56 -8.00 -15.26
C LEU A 119 -2.02 -9.35 -15.74
N ALA A 120 -2.81 -10.13 -16.46
CA ALA A 120 -2.40 -11.42 -17.00
C ALA A 120 -1.25 -11.27 -18.01
N ILE A 121 -1.30 -10.26 -18.89
CA ILE A 121 -0.23 -9.95 -19.85
C ILE A 121 1.08 -9.65 -19.10
N MET A 122 1.03 -8.83 -18.06
CA MET A 122 2.23 -8.50 -17.28
C MET A 122 2.78 -9.70 -16.50
N CYS A 123 1.92 -10.64 -16.13
CA CYS A 123 2.31 -11.94 -15.58
C CYS A 123 2.70 -12.96 -16.66
N ARG A 124 2.88 -12.54 -17.93
CA ARG A 124 3.19 -13.39 -19.08
C ARG A 124 2.22 -14.56 -19.26
N HIS A 125 0.94 -14.34 -18.95
CA HIS A 125 -0.12 -15.34 -19.02
C HIS A 125 0.13 -16.62 -18.21
N VAL A 126 0.92 -16.53 -17.13
CA VAL A 126 1.11 -17.64 -16.19
C VAL A 126 -0.17 -17.96 -15.39
N TYR A 127 -1.07 -16.98 -15.27
CA TYR A 127 -2.33 -17.09 -14.51
C TYR A 127 -3.54 -16.82 -15.39
N ASP A 128 -4.59 -17.61 -15.19
CA ASP A 128 -5.87 -17.43 -15.88
C ASP A 128 -6.73 -16.35 -15.23
N ASP A 129 -7.64 -15.76 -15.99
CA ASP A 129 -8.57 -14.72 -15.52
C ASP A 129 -9.39 -15.16 -14.30
N ASN A 130 -9.71 -16.44 -14.19
CA ASN A 130 -10.46 -16.98 -13.05
C ASN A 130 -9.61 -17.00 -11.77
N MET A 131 -8.30 -17.26 -11.87
CA MET A 131 -7.41 -17.27 -10.72
C MET A 131 -7.34 -15.89 -10.06
N PHE A 132 -7.36 -14.81 -10.85
CA PHE A 132 -7.42 -13.44 -10.31
C PHE A 132 -8.72 -13.18 -9.55
N LYS A 133 -9.87 -13.61 -10.09
CA LYS A 133 -11.18 -13.43 -9.43
C LYS A 133 -11.30 -14.23 -8.14
N GLU A 134 -10.84 -15.48 -8.15
CA GLU A 134 -10.83 -16.34 -6.97
C GLU A 134 -9.89 -15.79 -5.90
N MET A 135 -8.67 -15.36 -6.30
CA MET A 135 -7.72 -14.74 -5.38
C MET A 135 -8.29 -13.46 -4.77
N GLU A 136 -8.95 -12.63 -5.57
CA GLU A 136 -9.60 -11.41 -5.10
C GLU A 136 -10.62 -11.70 -4.00
N MET A 137 -11.54 -12.63 -4.25
CA MET A 137 -12.56 -13.00 -3.27
C MET A 137 -11.94 -13.60 -2.02
N HIS A 138 -10.88 -14.40 -2.17
CA HIS A 138 -10.19 -15.01 -1.04
C HIS A 138 -9.43 -13.98 -0.19
N MET A 139 -8.79 -12.99 -0.83
CA MET A 139 -8.12 -11.89 -0.13
C MET A 139 -9.12 -11.00 0.61
N LEU A 140 -10.20 -10.58 -0.05
CA LEU A 140 -11.25 -9.76 0.55
C LEU A 140 -11.91 -10.45 1.74
N SER A 141 -12.25 -11.73 1.61
CA SER A 141 -12.83 -12.51 2.72
C SER A 141 -11.84 -12.71 3.87
N THR A 142 -10.55 -12.95 3.59
CA THR A 142 -9.52 -13.09 4.62
C THR A 142 -9.26 -11.79 5.40
N LEU A 143 -9.44 -10.65 4.74
CA LEU A 143 -9.28 -9.32 5.33
C LEU A 143 -10.59 -8.76 5.89
N ASP A 144 -11.65 -9.57 5.95
CA ASP A 144 -12.97 -9.17 6.43
C ASP A 144 -13.50 -7.91 5.73
N TRP A 145 -13.17 -7.76 4.44
CA TRP A 145 -13.45 -6.58 3.61
C TRP A 145 -12.90 -5.26 4.14
N SER A 146 -12.02 -5.30 5.14
CA SER A 146 -11.38 -4.14 5.74
C SER A 146 -10.08 -3.84 5.00
N LEU A 147 -10.18 -3.06 3.91
CA LEU A 147 -9.03 -2.54 3.16
C LEU A 147 -8.57 -1.16 3.67
N GLY A 148 -9.34 -0.53 4.57
CA GLY A 148 -9.01 0.77 5.12
C GLY A 148 -7.63 0.75 5.79
N HIS A 149 -6.73 1.59 5.30
CA HIS A 149 -5.37 1.74 5.80
C HIS A 149 -4.95 3.20 5.67
N ASN A 150 -4.27 3.71 6.68
CA ASN A 150 -3.66 5.04 6.60
C ASN A 150 -2.34 4.94 5.82
N SER A 151 -2.34 5.35 4.55
CA SER A 151 -1.15 5.20 3.72
C SER A 151 -0.01 6.10 4.21
N LEU A 152 1.25 5.68 4.04
CA LEU A 152 2.40 6.51 4.39
C LEU A 152 2.38 7.84 3.63
N GLU A 153 1.81 7.87 2.42
CA GLU A 153 1.65 9.10 1.65
C GLU A 153 0.65 10.07 2.30
N ASP A 154 -0.41 9.59 2.95
CA ASP A 154 -1.36 10.46 3.66
C ASP A 154 -0.67 11.09 4.88
N CYS A 155 0.11 10.30 5.63
CA CYS A 155 0.94 10.80 6.72
C CYS A 155 2.03 11.78 6.24
N LEU A 156 2.68 11.51 5.12
CA LEU A 156 3.68 12.40 4.51
C LEU A 156 3.07 13.70 3.98
N GLN A 157 1.84 13.67 3.46
CA GLN A 157 1.14 14.87 3.01
C GLN A 157 0.83 15.81 4.18
N LEU A 158 0.58 15.28 5.37
CA LEU A 158 0.48 16.06 6.61
C LEU A 158 1.85 16.65 7.02
N ALA A 159 2.95 15.94 6.76
CA ALA A 159 4.29 16.29 7.22
C ALA A 159 5.14 17.21 6.28
N ILE A 160 4.71 17.48 5.04
CA ILE A 160 5.38 18.27 3.95
C ILE A 160 5.99 17.39 2.84
N LYS A 161 5.69 17.78 1.58
CA LYS A 161 6.07 17.12 0.32
C LYS A 161 7.58 17.21 0.00
N SER A 162 8.40 16.37 0.64
CA SER A 162 9.78 16.13 0.17
C SER A 162 9.82 14.88 -0.72
N SER A 163 10.40 15.00 -1.93
CA SER A 163 10.64 13.85 -2.81
C SER A 163 11.57 12.81 -2.18
N VAL A 164 12.54 13.27 -1.38
CA VAL A 164 13.47 12.41 -0.63
C VAL A 164 12.73 11.65 0.48
N GLY A 165 11.81 12.31 1.19
CA GLY A 165 11.01 11.66 2.24
C GLY A 165 10.16 10.52 1.69
N ARG A 166 9.53 10.72 0.52
CA ARG A 166 8.80 9.65 -0.17
C ARG A 166 9.70 8.48 -0.55
N TYR A 167 10.86 8.75 -1.14
CA TYR A 167 11.81 7.71 -1.50
C TYR A 167 12.25 6.88 -0.29
N LEU A 168 12.54 7.52 0.85
CA LEU A 168 12.86 6.82 2.10
C LEU A 168 11.70 5.95 2.61
N CYS A 169 10.45 6.43 2.46
CA CYS A 169 9.27 5.62 2.80
C CYS A 169 9.12 4.42 1.87
N GLU A 170 9.37 4.56 0.57
CA GLU A 170 9.35 3.43 -0.37
C GLU A 170 10.42 2.40 -0.02
N LEU A 171 11.62 2.83 0.37
CA LEU A 171 12.68 1.93 0.84
C LEU A 171 12.27 1.15 2.11
N SER A 172 11.53 1.77 3.01
CA SER A 172 11.07 1.10 4.25
C SER A 172 10.20 -0.12 3.96
N LEU A 173 9.55 -0.19 2.81
CA LEU A 173 8.65 -1.28 2.42
C LEU A 173 9.38 -2.61 2.18
N PHE A 174 10.66 -2.55 1.83
CA PHE A 174 11.47 -3.73 1.53
C PHE A 174 11.91 -4.48 2.79
N GLU A 175 12.02 -3.77 3.91
CA GLU A 175 12.66 -4.27 5.11
C GLU A 175 11.62 -4.73 6.15
N ARG A 176 11.75 -6.00 6.58
CA ARG A 176 10.89 -6.63 7.60
C ARG A 176 10.76 -5.78 8.86
N SER A 177 11.88 -5.19 9.30
CA SER A 177 11.98 -4.46 10.56
C SER A 177 11.02 -3.27 10.63
N PHE A 178 10.63 -2.69 9.48
CA PHE A 178 9.71 -1.55 9.45
C PHE A 178 8.26 -1.93 9.71
N LEU A 179 7.87 -3.20 9.56
CA LEU A 179 6.52 -3.66 9.88
C LEU A 179 6.21 -3.63 11.38
N LEU A 180 7.22 -3.50 12.23
CA LEU A 180 7.05 -3.35 13.69
C LEU A 180 6.71 -1.91 14.10
N TYR A 181 6.86 -0.95 13.18
CA TYR A 181 6.61 0.45 13.48
C TYR A 181 5.30 0.91 12.84
N PRO A 182 4.52 1.75 13.54
CA PRO A 182 3.37 2.44 12.96
C PRO A 182 3.76 3.24 11.71
N THR A 183 2.89 3.26 10.70
CA THR A 183 3.14 3.93 9.41
C THR A 183 3.33 5.44 9.59
N SER A 184 2.65 6.04 10.56
CA SER A 184 2.80 7.44 10.96
C SER A 184 4.23 7.76 11.42
N ILE A 185 4.81 6.90 12.26
CA ILE A 185 6.18 7.07 12.77
C ILE A 185 7.19 6.92 11.62
N VAL A 186 7.02 5.92 10.75
CA VAL A 186 7.90 5.75 9.59
C VAL A 186 7.85 6.97 8.67
N ALA A 187 6.66 7.51 8.39
CA ALA A 187 6.51 8.70 7.56
C ALA A 187 7.18 9.95 8.18
N ILE A 188 6.97 10.20 9.48
CA ILE A 188 7.58 11.35 10.17
C ILE A 188 9.10 11.23 10.22
N THR A 189 9.64 10.05 10.55
CA THR A 189 11.09 9.83 10.61
C THR A 189 11.75 10.00 9.24
N ALA A 190 11.16 9.44 8.18
CA ALA A 190 11.61 9.65 6.81
C ALA A 190 11.62 11.14 6.42
N HIS A 191 10.60 11.90 6.83
CA HIS A 191 10.54 13.33 6.60
C HIS A 191 11.67 14.08 7.35
N LEU A 192 11.87 13.80 8.65
CA LEU A 192 12.92 14.43 9.44
C LEU A 192 14.32 14.15 8.87
N ILE A 193 14.59 12.91 8.46
CA ILE A 193 15.85 12.54 7.80
C ILE A 193 16.00 13.31 6.49
N ALA A 194 14.97 13.37 5.66
CA ALA A 194 15.01 14.12 4.41
C ALA A 194 15.31 15.61 4.63
N CYS A 195 14.72 16.23 5.65
CA CYS A 195 15.01 17.61 6.03
C CYS A 195 16.47 17.80 6.49
N SER A 196 17.03 16.83 7.22
CA SER A 196 18.44 16.86 7.64
C SER A 196 19.43 16.67 6.48
N MET A 197 19.05 15.92 5.44
CA MET A 197 19.90 15.69 4.26
C MET A 197 19.87 16.87 3.28
N LEU A 198 18.79 17.65 3.27
CA LEU A 198 18.59 18.82 2.42
C LEU A 198 18.99 20.15 3.09
N GLY A 199 19.38 20.09 4.38
CA GLY A 199 19.79 21.22 5.22
C GLY A 199 21.30 21.40 5.27
#